data_AF-A0A6I8LSJ5-F1
#
_entry.id   AF-A0A6I8LSJ5-F1
#
_cell.length_a   1.000
_cell.length_b   1.000
_cell.length_c   1.000
_cell.angle_alpha   90.00
_cell.angle_beta   90.00
_cell.angle_gamma   90.00
#
_symmetry.space_group_name_H-M   'P 1'
#
loop_
_entity.id
_entity.type
_entity.pdbx_description
1 polymer ?
#
loop_
_entity_poly.entity_id
_entity_poly.type
_entity_poly.pdbx_seq_one_letter_code
_entity_poly.pdbx_strand_id
1 'polypeptide(L)'
;MDVPAERARLLAEGDRLAGQKSPDPHRVQDVNRRYRALLPDITVARSPETGEPVRWPIDVFGLDGRFWDYEKPIRRPSSARPPEWLAMTGAMRLADPVEHPRFPVVPGPDVPFVVPRILDAPDVRAVLAEVPVGAHTGWTISYFGPLPDKTRLVNLWGTNKYLIYQGGGPGGWDWAIPRVADYDFELEPWLRSGKLLWLAPGDESAALREGPSGCPFVDLPGERRITVIRNGLVQHLASFAGHGAG
;
A
#
# COMPACT_ATOMS: atom_id res chain seq x y z
N MET A 1 -19.11 -8.41 17.02
CA MET A 1 -19.51 -7.50 15.93
C MET A 1 -18.96 -8.11 14.66
N ASP A 2 -19.82 -8.40 13.69
CA ASP A 2 -19.38 -8.88 12.38
C ASP A 2 -18.78 -7.69 11.61
N VAL A 3 -17.43 -7.66 11.54
CA VAL A 3 -16.68 -6.56 10.93
C VAL A 3 -17.01 -6.41 9.44
N PRO A 4 -17.00 -7.49 8.61
CA PRO A 4 -17.48 -7.44 7.24
C PRO A 4 -18.89 -6.85 7.08
N ALA A 5 -19.86 -7.28 7.89
CA ALA A 5 -21.23 -6.77 7.78
C ALA A 5 -21.35 -5.28 8.13
N GLU A 6 -20.67 -4.85 9.20
CA GLU A 6 -20.67 -3.42 9.58
C GLU A 6 -19.91 -2.57 8.56
N ARG A 7 -18.81 -3.08 7.99
CA ARG A 7 -18.09 -2.45 6.88
C ARG A 7 -19.02 -2.22 5.70
N ALA A 8 -19.72 -3.25 5.23
CA ALA A 8 -20.67 -3.14 4.12
C ALA A 8 -21.76 -2.10 4.39
N ARG A 9 -22.31 -2.08 5.62
CA ARG A 9 -23.31 -1.10 6.04
C ARG A 9 -22.77 0.34 5.99
N LEU A 10 -21.54 0.56 6.46
CA LEU A 10 -20.91 1.88 6.45
C LEU A 10 -20.56 2.35 5.03
N LEU A 11 -20.13 1.44 4.15
CA LEU A 11 -19.90 1.75 2.73
C LEU A 11 -21.20 2.16 2.04
N ALA A 12 -22.29 1.40 2.23
CA ALA A 12 -23.60 1.74 1.68
C ALA A 12 -24.12 3.10 2.18
N GLU A 13 -23.96 3.39 3.47
CA GLU A 13 -24.33 4.69 4.04
C GLU A 13 -23.45 5.83 3.50
N GLY A 14 -22.14 5.60 3.38
CA GLY A 14 -21.20 6.56 2.79
C GLY A 14 -21.55 6.90 1.35
N ASP A 15 -21.91 5.91 0.55
CA ASP A 15 -22.36 6.09 -0.83
C ASP A 15 -23.68 6.86 -0.90
N ARG A 16 -24.64 6.55 -0.01
CA ARG A 16 -25.92 7.27 0.09
C ARG A 16 -25.71 8.74 0.47
N LEU A 17 -24.75 9.05 1.34
CA LEU A 17 -24.38 10.41 1.71
C LEU A 17 -23.68 11.13 0.55
N ALA A 18 -22.76 10.46 -0.16
CA ALA A 18 -22.05 11.04 -1.29
C ALA A 18 -22.97 11.41 -2.47
N GLY A 19 -24.11 10.71 -2.62
CA GLY A 19 -25.13 11.02 -3.63
C GLY A 19 -26.04 12.23 -3.28
N GLN A 20 -25.94 12.80 -2.08
CA GLN A 20 -26.76 13.95 -1.68
C GLN A 20 -26.14 15.26 -2.15
N LYS A 21 -26.99 16.23 -2.53
CA LYS A 21 -26.55 17.58 -2.91
C LYS A 21 -25.84 18.32 -1.76
N SER A 22 -26.26 18.07 -0.52
CA SER A 22 -25.69 18.65 0.69
C SER A 22 -25.83 17.66 1.85
N PRO A 23 -24.94 16.67 1.96
CA PRO A 23 -24.98 15.72 3.07
C PRO A 23 -24.67 16.39 4.40
N ASP A 24 -25.26 15.89 5.48
CA ASP A 24 -24.92 16.32 6.84
C ASP A 24 -23.44 16.00 7.14
N PRO A 25 -22.58 17.02 7.36
CA PRO A 25 -21.15 16.81 7.57
C PRO A 25 -20.84 15.99 8.83
N HIS A 26 -21.67 16.07 9.89
CA HIS A 26 -21.47 15.29 11.10
C HIS A 26 -21.71 13.80 10.85
N ARG A 27 -22.71 13.46 10.02
CA ARG A 27 -22.95 12.08 9.60
C ARG A 27 -21.83 11.53 8.73
N VAL A 28 -21.33 12.33 7.79
CA VAL A 28 -20.17 11.94 6.97
C VAL A 28 -18.95 11.67 7.86
N GLN A 29 -18.68 12.56 8.83
CA GLN A 29 -17.58 12.37 9.78
C GLN A 29 -17.78 11.12 10.66
N ASP A 30 -19.00 10.84 11.11
CA ASP A 30 -19.33 9.65 11.91
C ASP A 30 -19.06 8.35 11.14
N VAL A 31 -19.59 8.25 9.91
CA VAL A 31 -19.38 7.09 9.03
C VAL A 31 -17.90 6.87 8.77
N ASN A 32 -17.18 7.94 8.42
CA ASN A 32 -15.74 7.87 8.15
C ASN A 32 -14.95 7.47 9.40
N ARG A 33 -15.31 7.97 10.59
CA ARG A 33 -14.66 7.60 11.86
C ARG A 33 -14.88 6.13 12.18
N ARG A 34 -16.11 5.63 12.01
CA ARG A 34 -16.46 4.23 12.25
C ARG A 34 -15.77 3.30 11.26
N TYR A 35 -15.72 3.67 9.98
CA TYR A 35 -14.99 2.90 8.97
C TYR A 35 -13.49 2.79 9.31
N ARG A 36 -12.84 3.88 9.71
CA ARG A 36 -11.43 3.86 10.18
C ARG A 36 -11.20 2.93 11.37
N ALA A 37 -12.19 2.79 12.25
CA ALA A 37 -12.09 1.90 13.40
C ALA A 37 -12.17 0.41 13.01
N LEU A 38 -12.77 0.09 11.85
CA LEU A 38 -12.84 -1.29 11.35
C LEU A 38 -11.57 -1.75 10.65
N LEU A 39 -10.65 -0.86 10.29
CA LEU A 39 -9.39 -1.23 9.64
C LEU A 39 -8.54 -2.07 10.61
N PRO A 40 -8.23 -3.34 10.31
CA PRO A 40 -7.32 -4.12 11.13
C PRO A 40 -5.89 -3.59 10.99
N ASP A 41 -5.14 -3.63 12.09
CA ASP A 41 -3.70 -3.44 12.08
C ASP A 41 -3.03 -4.76 11.69
N ILE A 42 -2.43 -4.79 10.50
CA ILE A 42 -1.70 -5.96 10.01
C ILE A 42 -0.20 -5.68 10.00
N THR A 43 0.61 -6.71 10.19
CA THR A 43 2.07 -6.60 10.05
C THR A 43 2.40 -6.50 8.56
N VAL A 44 2.99 -5.37 8.13
CA VAL A 44 3.37 -5.10 6.73
C VAL A 44 4.88 -5.16 6.50
N ALA A 45 5.66 -5.17 7.58
CA ALA A 45 7.11 -5.32 7.57
C ALA A 45 7.63 -5.55 8.99
N ARG A 46 8.93 -5.84 9.11
CA ARG A 46 9.73 -5.63 10.32
C ARG A 46 10.88 -4.70 9.99
N SER A 47 11.30 -3.89 10.95
CA SER A 47 12.54 -3.13 10.81
C SER A 47 13.73 -4.07 10.60
N PRO A 48 14.56 -3.85 9.56
CA PRO A 48 15.83 -4.55 9.41
C PRO A 48 16.87 -4.22 10.48
N GLU A 49 16.71 -3.10 11.20
CA GLU A 49 17.65 -2.64 12.22
C GLU A 49 17.26 -3.14 13.61
N THR A 50 16.00 -2.92 14.00
CA THR A 50 15.52 -3.21 15.37
C THR A 50 14.75 -4.52 15.46
N GLY A 51 14.31 -5.07 14.32
CA GLY A 51 13.39 -6.20 14.28
C GLY A 51 11.96 -5.86 14.68
N GLU A 52 11.63 -4.62 15.05
CA GLU A 52 10.28 -4.25 15.48
C GLU A 52 9.26 -4.39 14.35
N PRO A 53 8.04 -4.92 14.63
CA PRO A 53 7.00 -5.04 13.60
C PRO A 53 6.41 -3.69 13.24
N VAL A 54 6.29 -3.43 11.94
CA VAL A 54 5.52 -2.31 11.42
C VAL A 54 4.09 -2.78 11.21
N ARG A 55 3.17 -2.22 12.01
CA ARG A 55 1.74 -2.47 11.87
C ARG A 55 1.06 -1.33 11.13
N TRP A 56 0.20 -1.68 10.18
CA TRP A 56 -0.50 -0.72 9.36
C TRP A 56 -2.01 -0.99 9.32
N PRO A 57 -2.86 0.02 9.54
CA PRO A 57 -4.29 -0.11 9.33
C PRO A 57 -4.61 -0.16 7.83
N ILE A 58 -5.03 -1.32 7.34
CA ILE A 58 -5.32 -1.58 5.92
C ILE A 58 -6.71 -2.21 5.79
N ASP A 59 -7.47 -1.83 4.75
CA ASP A 59 -8.71 -2.54 4.43
C ASP A 59 -8.39 -3.83 3.66
N VAL A 60 -8.32 -4.93 4.41
CA VAL A 60 -8.01 -6.28 3.91
C VAL A 60 -9.25 -7.04 3.44
N PHE A 61 -10.44 -6.43 3.46
CA PHE A 61 -11.68 -7.14 3.13
C PHE A 61 -12.01 -7.10 1.63
N GLY A 62 -11.46 -6.14 0.90
CA GLY A 62 -11.68 -5.94 -0.55
C GLY A 62 -11.27 -4.54 -1.00
N LEU A 63 -11.17 -4.35 -2.31
CA LEU A 63 -10.83 -3.10 -3.01
C LEU A 63 -12.02 -2.13 -3.15
N ASP A 64 -13.23 -2.56 -2.82
CA ASP A 64 -14.44 -1.71 -2.74
C ASP A 64 -14.44 -0.75 -1.53
N GLY A 65 -13.48 -0.91 -0.62
CA GLY A 65 -13.33 -0.11 0.59
C GLY A 65 -12.71 1.26 0.32
N ARG A 66 -13.17 2.29 1.03
CA ARG A 66 -12.68 3.67 0.91
C ARG A 66 -11.20 3.86 1.26
N PHE A 67 -10.52 2.88 1.86
CA PHE A 67 -9.06 2.87 2.00
C PHE A 67 -8.34 2.91 0.64
N TRP A 68 -8.93 2.24 -0.35
CA TRP A 68 -8.38 2.03 -1.70
C TRP A 68 -8.77 3.13 -2.70
N ASP A 69 -9.58 4.11 -2.29
CA ASP A 69 -9.87 5.30 -3.09
C ASP A 69 -8.56 6.08 -3.30
N TYR A 70 -7.99 5.96 -4.51
CA TYR A 70 -6.65 6.48 -4.81
C TYR A 70 -6.56 8.00 -4.65
N GLU A 71 -7.68 8.71 -4.79
CA GLU A 71 -7.74 10.17 -4.76
C GLU A 71 -8.16 10.69 -3.38
N LYS A 72 -9.10 10.02 -2.71
CA LYS A 72 -9.70 10.47 -1.45
C LYS A 72 -9.80 9.33 -0.44
N PRO A 73 -8.68 8.71 -0.05
CA PRO A 73 -8.72 7.54 0.81
C PRO A 73 -9.18 7.89 2.23
N ILE A 74 -10.00 7.03 2.83
CA ILE A 74 -10.33 7.11 4.26
C ILE A 74 -9.40 6.16 5.01
N ARG A 75 -8.44 6.73 5.75
CA ARG A 75 -7.41 5.97 6.48
C ARG A 75 -7.40 6.31 7.96
N ARG A 76 -7.06 5.34 8.80
CA ARG A 76 -6.59 5.57 10.16
C ARG A 76 -5.08 5.84 10.08
N PRO A 77 -4.54 6.88 10.75
CA PRO A 77 -3.09 7.01 10.88
C PRO A 77 -2.49 5.78 11.55
N SER A 78 -1.33 5.31 11.10
CA SER A 78 -0.58 4.28 11.83
C SER A 78 -0.13 4.86 13.19
N SER A 79 -0.30 4.09 14.26
CA SER A 79 -0.08 4.53 15.64
C SER A 79 1.39 4.61 16.04
N ALA A 80 2.26 3.83 15.40
CA ALA A 80 3.69 3.82 15.66
C ALA A 80 4.44 3.24 14.46
N ARG A 81 5.55 3.88 14.08
CA ARG A 81 6.48 3.40 13.06
C ARG A 81 7.90 3.61 13.61
N PRO A 82 8.83 2.69 13.32
CA PRO A 82 10.23 2.91 13.64
C PRO A 82 10.75 4.21 13.00
N PRO A 83 11.65 4.97 13.66
CA PRO A 83 12.19 6.23 13.14
C PRO A 83 12.81 6.14 11.74
N GLU A 84 13.37 4.98 11.41
CA GLU A 84 14.02 4.66 10.14
C GLU A 84 13.04 4.22 9.04
N TRP A 85 11.73 4.12 9.30
CA TRP A 85 10.75 3.81 8.26
C TRP A 85 10.57 5.01 7.30
N LEU A 86 10.77 4.77 5.99
CA LEU A 86 10.73 5.80 4.97
C LEU A 86 9.39 5.83 4.23
N ALA A 87 8.99 4.71 3.64
CA ALA A 87 7.82 4.61 2.76
C ALA A 87 7.30 3.17 2.67
N MET A 88 6.07 3.00 2.17
CA MET A 88 5.50 1.71 1.81
C MET A 88 4.65 1.83 0.55
N THR A 89 5.01 1.10 -0.50
CA THR A 89 4.18 0.90 -1.70
C THR A 89 3.67 -0.54 -1.74
N GLY A 90 2.93 -0.90 -2.78
CA GLY A 90 2.47 -2.28 -2.94
C GLY A 90 2.21 -2.68 -4.37
N ALA A 91 2.09 -3.98 -4.54
CA ALA A 91 1.65 -4.69 -5.73
C ALA A 91 0.48 -5.59 -5.34
N MET A 92 -0.32 -6.03 -6.30
CA MET A 92 -1.43 -6.93 -6.04
C MET A 92 -1.79 -7.76 -7.25
N ARG A 93 -1.77 -9.09 -7.09
CA ARG A 93 -2.37 -10.00 -8.04
C ARG A 93 -3.87 -10.06 -7.80
N LEU A 94 -4.62 -9.65 -8.81
CA LEU A 94 -6.07 -9.69 -8.78
C LEU A 94 -6.58 -11.12 -8.95
N ALA A 95 -7.78 -11.35 -8.43
CA ALA A 95 -8.51 -12.61 -8.52
C ALA A 95 -9.86 -12.29 -9.15
N ASP A 96 -10.39 -13.22 -9.93
CA ASP A 96 -11.71 -13.07 -10.54
C ASP A 96 -12.81 -13.55 -9.58
N PRO A 97 -13.98 -12.89 -9.58
CA PRO A 97 -14.27 -11.63 -10.29
C PRO A 97 -13.64 -10.43 -9.59
N VAL A 98 -13.12 -9.47 -10.37
CA VAL A 98 -12.65 -8.18 -9.84
C VAL A 98 -13.83 -7.35 -9.35
N GLU A 99 -13.68 -6.73 -8.19
CA GLU A 99 -14.71 -5.88 -7.59
C GLU A 99 -14.96 -4.61 -8.42
N HIS A 100 -16.12 -3.98 -8.23
CA HIS A 100 -16.55 -2.80 -8.98
C HIS A 100 -16.55 -1.53 -8.10
N PRO A 101 -15.38 -0.99 -7.70
CA PRO A 101 -15.31 0.22 -6.89
C PRO A 101 -15.85 1.42 -7.68
N ARG A 102 -16.53 2.34 -6.97
CA ARG A 102 -17.07 3.59 -7.52
C ARG A 102 -16.01 4.70 -7.73
N PHE A 103 -14.77 4.41 -7.38
CA PHE A 103 -13.62 5.30 -7.40
C PHE A 103 -12.44 4.57 -8.04
N PRO A 104 -11.43 5.30 -8.56
CA PRO A 104 -10.22 4.67 -9.07
C PRO A 104 -9.47 3.97 -7.93
N VAL A 105 -9.09 2.71 -8.16
CA VAL A 105 -8.21 1.93 -7.28
C VAL A 105 -6.92 1.64 -8.04
N VAL A 106 -5.78 1.82 -7.38
CA VAL A 106 -4.45 1.57 -7.94
C VAL A 106 -3.68 0.68 -6.96
N PRO A 107 -3.86 -0.66 -7.03
CA PRO A 107 -3.24 -1.57 -6.08
C PRO A 107 -1.79 -1.92 -6.46
N GLY A 108 -1.29 -1.41 -7.61
CA GLY A 108 0.06 -1.67 -8.13
C GLY A 108 0.06 -2.73 -9.23
N PRO A 109 1.23 -3.16 -9.72
CA PRO A 109 1.37 -4.26 -10.66
C PRO A 109 0.93 -5.60 -10.07
N ASP A 110 0.78 -6.62 -10.91
CA ASP A 110 0.32 -7.95 -10.49
C ASP A 110 1.42 -8.79 -9.82
N VAL A 111 2.63 -8.25 -9.75
CA VAL A 111 3.82 -8.88 -9.16
C VAL A 111 4.60 -7.86 -8.34
N PRO A 112 5.28 -8.28 -7.25
CA PRO A 112 6.08 -7.38 -6.42
C PRO A 112 7.27 -6.79 -7.20
N PHE A 113 7.70 -5.61 -6.75
CA PHE A 113 8.78 -4.85 -7.36
C PHE A 113 9.51 -4.03 -6.29
N VAL A 114 10.70 -3.56 -6.61
CA VAL A 114 11.40 -2.52 -5.85
C VAL A 114 11.56 -1.25 -6.67
N VAL A 115 11.92 -0.17 -6.00
CA VAL A 115 12.15 1.15 -6.61
C VAL A 115 13.64 1.47 -6.45
N PRO A 116 14.48 1.17 -7.47
CA PRO A 116 15.94 1.24 -7.36
C PRO A 116 16.42 2.60 -6.86
N ARG A 117 15.86 3.72 -7.36
CA ARG A 117 16.23 5.06 -6.91
C ARG A 117 16.10 5.31 -5.40
N ILE A 118 15.29 4.54 -4.67
CA ILE A 118 15.22 4.57 -3.20
C ILE A 118 16.19 3.54 -2.63
N LEU A 119 16.13 2.31 -3.14
CA LEU A 119 16.88 1.18 -2.59
C LEU A 119 18.39 1.28 -2.84
N ASP A 120 18.83 2.02 -3.84
CA ASP A 120 20.24 2.29 -4.15
C ASP A 120 20.91 3.22 -3.15
N ALA A 121 20.13 4.00 -2.40
CA ALA A 121 20.68 4.88 -1.37
C ALA A 121 21.49 4.07 -0.32
N PRO A 122 22.56 4.67 0.24
CA PRO A 122 23.34 4.05 1.29
C PRO A 122 22.46 3.66 2.48
N ASP A 123 22.70 2.46 3.02
CA ASP A 123 22.03 1.90 4.21
C ASP A 123 20.50 1.75 4.10
N VAL A 124 19.91 1.98 2.93
CA VAL A 124 18.49 1.71 2.69
C VAL A 124 18.28 0.23 2.38
N ARG A 125 17.30 -0.35 3.08
CA ARG A 125 16.81 -1.71 2.84
C ARG A 125 15.31 -1.72 2.65
N ALA A 126 14.80 -2.71 1.93
CA ALA A 126 13.38 -2.94 1.73
C ALA A 126 12.96 -4.27 2.35
N VAL A 127 11.71 -4.34 2.81
CA VAL A 127 11.08 -5.56 3.31
C VAL A 127 9.80 -5.82 2.54
N LEU A 128 9.73 -7.02 1.97
CA LEU A 128 8.58 -7.54 1.23
C LEU A 128 7.72 -8.42 2.14
N ALA A 129 6.41 -8.17 2.16
CA ALA A 129 5.47 -9.00 2.90
C ALA A 129 4.19 -9.24 2.09
N GLU A 130 3.66 -10.46 2.17
CA GLU A 130 2.35 -10.77 1.59
C GLU A 130 1.24 -10.29 2.52
N VAL A 131 0.20 -9.69 1.93
CA VAL A 131 -0.99 -9.20 2.60
C VAL A 131 -2.23 -9.70 1.86
N PRO A 132 -3.08 -10.54 2.47
CA PRO A 132 -4.34 -10.92 1.85
C PRO A 132 -5.28 -9.71 1.82
N VAL A 133 -5.96 -9.49 0.69
CA VAL A 133 -6.96 -8.42 0.52
C VAL A 133 -8.18 -9.00 -0.19
N GLY A 134 -9.22 -9.35 0.57
CA GLY A 134 -10.39 -10.05 0.03
C GLY A 134 -9.97 -11.36 -0.64
N ALA A 135 -10.30 -11.52 -1.92
CA ALA A 135 -9.86 -12.65 -2.74
C ALA A 135 -8.46 -12.45 -3.37
N HIS A 136 -7.85 -11.28 -3.22
CA HIS A 136 -6.61 -10.88 -3.89
C HIS A 136 -5.37 -11.20 -3.05
N THR A 137 -4.24 -11.35 -3.74
CA THR A 137 -2.92 -11.45 -3.10
C THR A 137 -2.21 -10.11 -3.24
N GLY A 138 -2.04 -9.37 -2.14
CA GLY A 138 -1.27 -8.15 -2.10
C GLY A 138 0.14 -8.37 -1.59
N TRP A 139 1.06 -7.48 -1.96
CA TRP A 139 2.41 -7.45 -1.40
C TRP A 139 2.80 -6.02 -1.04
N THR A 140 3.20 -5.80 0.21
CA THR A 140 3.74 -4.53 0.68
C THR A 140 5.25 -4.50 0.52
N ILE A 141 5.78 -3.38 0.03
CA ILE A 141 7.21 -3.13 -0.06
C ILE A 141 7.52 -1.91 0.79
N SER A 142 8.06 -2.15 1.98
CA SER A 142 8.40 -1.11 2.96
C SER A 142 9.89 -0.81 2.93
N TYR A 143 10.27 0.47 2.93
CA TYR A 143 11.65 0.93 2.87
C TYR A 143 12.10 1.49 4.22
N PHE A 144 13.31 1.16 4.62
CA PHE A 144 13.93 1.52 5.90
C PHE A 144 15.34 2.06 5.68
N GLY A 145 15.76 3.01 6.50
CA GLY A 145 17.11 3.57 6.50
C GLY A 145 17.11 5.08 6.66
N PRO A 146 18.26 5.75 6.45
CA PRO A 146 18.33 7.20 6.46
C PRO A 146 17.50 7.79 5.30
N LEU A 147 16.89 8.96 5.53
CA LEU A 147 16.17 9.67 4.47
C LEU A 147 17.17 10.07 3.37
N PRO A 148 17.03 9.56 2.13
CA PRO A 148 18.03 9.82 1.12
C PRO A 148 17.93 11.25 0.58
N ASP A 149 19.07 11.92 0.46
CA ASP A 149 19.13 13.29 -0.06
C ASP A 149 18.56 13.39 -1.47
N LYS A 150 17.71 14.39 -1.69
CA LYS A 150 17.10 14.74 -3.00
C LYS A 150 16.34 13.59 -3.68
N THR A 151 16.06 12.51 -2.97
CA THR A 151 15.34 11.36 -3.49
C THR A 151 13.88 11.50 -3.12
N ARG A 152 13.02 11.64 -4.13
CA ARG A 152 11.57 11.63 -3.93
C ARG A 152 11.16 10.29 -3.32
N LEU A 153 10.19 10.22 -2.41
CA LEU A 153 9.70 8.90 -1.95
C LEU A 153 8.67 8.33 -2.95
N VAL A 154 7.96 7.28 -2.54
CA VAL A 154 6.83 6.71 -3.28
C VAL A 154 5.54 6.94 -2.54
N ASN A 155 4.44 7.09 -3.29
CA ASN A 155 3.11 7.19 -2.72
C ASN A 155 2.83 5.98 -1.83
N LEU A 156 2.16 6.23 -0.71
CA LEU A 156 1.73 5.19 0.19
C LEU A 156 0.75 4.26 -0.55
N TRP A 157 0.85 2.95 -0.34
CA TRP A 157 0.03 1.97 -1.06
C TRP A 157 -1.48 2.30 -1.00
N GLY A 158 -2.15 2.31 -2.15
CA GLY A 158 -3.56 2.63 -2.33
C GLY A 158 -3.92 4.13 -2.31
N THR A 159 -2.96 5.05 -2.33
CA THR A 159 -3.20 6.51 -2.41
C THR A 159 -2.20 7.19 -3.34
N ASN A 160 -2.51 8.41 -3.76
CA ASN A 160 -1.65 9.24 -4.62
C ASN A 160 -0.67 10.15 -3.87
N LYS A 161 -0.44 9.92 -2.57
CA LYS A 161 0.43 10.78 -1.73
C LYS A 161 1.34 9.99 -0.81
N TYR A 162 2.42 10.62 -0.39
CA TYR A 162 3.28 10.15 0.70
C TYR A 162 3.56 11.25 1.71
N LEU A 163 3.97 10.84 2.91
CA LEU A 163 4.25 11.74 4.01
C LEU A 163 5.65 12.36 3.84
N ILE A 164 5.77 13.67 3.97
CA ILE A 164 7.06 14.36 4.08
C ILE A 164 7.42 14.45 5.56
N TYR A 165 8.71 14.31 5.88
CA TYR A 165 9.24 14.56 7.20
C TYR A 165 10.00 15.89 7.24
N GLN A 166 9.68 16.76 8.19
CA GLN A 166 10.41 18.00 8.47
C GLN A 166 10.74 18.05 9.96
N GLY A 167 12.01 18.29 10.30
CA GLY A 167 12.45 18.48 11.69
C GLY A 167 12.14 17.32 12.65
N GLY A 168 12.09 16.08 12.16
CA GLY A 168 11.77 14.89 12.98
C GLY A 168 10.27 14.60 13.16
N GLY A 169 9.38 15.36 12.51
CA GLY A 169 7.93 15.13 12.52
C GLY A 169 7.30 15.16 11.12
N PRO A 170 5.98 14.88 11.00
CA PRO A 170 5.26 15.00 9.73
C PRO A 170 5.26 16.47 9.26
N GLY A 171 5.95 16.74 8.15
CA GLY A 171 6.08 18.07 7.53
C GLY A 171 5.04 18.36 6.45
N GLY A 172 4.16 17.41 6.13
CA GLY A 172 3.11 17.57 5.13
C GLY A 172 2.95 16.34 4.23
N TRP A 173 2.33 16.56 3.07
CA TRP A 173 2.13 15.54 2.05
C TRP A 173 2.77 16.01 0.74
N ASP A 174 3.37 15.06 0.04
CA ASP A 174 3.82 15.22 -1.34
C ASP A 174 3.30 14.05 -2.18
N TRP A 175 3.60 14.06 -3.47
CA TRP A 175 3.13 13.06 -4.40
C TRP A 175 4.20 12.72 -5.44
N ALA A 176 4.17 11.48 -5.89
CA ALA A 176 4.93 11.01 -7.03
C ALA A 176 3.96 10.55 -8.12
N ILE A 177 4.41 10.57 -9.38
CA ILE A 177 3.72 9.87 -10.47
C ILE A 177 4.33 8.47 -10.52
N PRO A 178 3.59 7.40 -10.16
CA PRO A 178 3.96 6.04 -10.49
C PRO A 178 4.35 5.89 -11.96
N ARG A 179 5.53 5.33 -12.21
CA ARG A 179 6.06 5.02 -13.53
C ARG A 179 6.68 3.63 -13.47
N VAL A 180 6.30 2.76 -14.41
CA VAL A 180 6.87 1.41 -14.53
C VAL A 180 8.38 1.46 -14.76
N ALA A 181 8.87 2.50 -15.44
CA ALA A 181 10.31 2.72 -15.63
C ALA A 181 11.09 2.96 -14.33
N ASP A 182 10.42 3.29 -13.22
CA ASP A 182 11.05 3.43 -11.91
C ASP A 182 11.07 2.12 -11.12
N TYR A 183 10.50 1.04 -11.66
CA TYR A 183 10.34 -0.25 -10.99
C TYR A 183 11.35 -1.27 -11.49
N ASP A 184 11.84 -2.09 -10.57
CA ASP A 184 12.59 -3.30 -10.90
C ASP A 184 11.83 -4.51 -10.36
N PHE A 185 11.50 -5.42 -11.28
CA PHE A 185 10.75 -6.65 -10.99
C PHE A 185 11.68 -7.85 -10.78
N GLU A 186 12.96 -7.71 -11.12
CA GLU A 186 13.96 -8.76 -10.92
C GLU A 186 14.47 -8.68 -9.48
N LEU A 187 13.76 -9.35 -8.57
CA LEU A 187 14.01 -9.21 -7.13
C LEU A 187 15.26 -9.95 -6.64
N GLU A 188 15.72 -10.95 -7.38
CA GLU A 188 16.82 -11.83 -6.95
C GLU A 188 18.15 -11.10 -6.67
N PRO A 189 18.64 -10.18 -7.52
CA PRO A 189 19.84 -9.39 -7.23
C PRO A 189 19.73 -8.58 -5.92
N TRP A 190 18.54 -8.03 -5.64
CA TRP A 190 18.28 -7.27 -4.41
C TRP A 190 18.27 -8.16 -3.17
N LEU A 191 17.71 -9.37 -3.28
CA LEU A 191 17.77 -10.37 -2.22
C LEU A 191 19.21 -10.82 -1.95
N ARG A 192 19.99 -11.10 -3.00
CA ARG A 192 21.40 -11.52 -2.89
C ARG A 192 22.30 -10.47 -2.28
N SER A 193 22.04 -9.19 -2.55
CA SER A 193 22.80 -8.07 -1.97
C SER A 193 22.44 -7.77 -0.50
N GLY A 194 21.37 -8.36 0.04
CA GLY A 194 20.85 -8.05 1.37
C GLY A 194 20.08 -6.72 1.46
N LYS A 195 19.87 -6.03 0.34
CA LYS A 195 19.06 -4.81 0.28
C LYS A 195 17.56 -5.11 0.33
N LEU A 196 17.13 -6.26 -0.19
CA LEU A 196 15.76 -6.73 -0.05
C LEU A 196 15.71 -7.90 0.93
N LEU A 197 14.82 -7.80 1.91
CA LEU A 197 14.48 -8.82 2.88
C LEU A 197 13.00 -9.17 2.71
N TRP A 198 12.56 -10.27 3.33
CA TRP A 198 11.19 -10.73 3.15
C TRP A 198 10.63 -11.43 4.38
N LEU A 199 9.30 -11.41 4.49
CA LEU A 199 8.54 -12.16 5.47
C LEU A 199 7.89 -13.35 4.78
N ALA A 200 7.97 -14.53 5.40
CA ALA A 200 7.31 -15.70 4.84
C ALA A 200 5.78 -15.57 4.89
N PRO A 201 5.06 -15.87 3.78
CA PRO A 201 3.61 -15.96 3.80
C PRO A 201 3.12 -16.94 4.87
N GLY A 202 2.12 -16.54 5.65
CA GLY A 202 1.54 -17.34 6.73
C GLY A 202 2.40 -17.50 7.99
N ASP A 203 3.60 -16.91 8.06
CA ASP A 203 4.42 -16.90 9.27
C ASP A 203 3.90 -15.84 10.26
N GLU A 204 3.14 -16.25 11.27
CA GLU A 204 2.59 -15.36 12.30
C GLU A 204 3.66 -14.65 13.13
N SER A 205 4.87 -15.23 13.23
CA SER A 205 6.00 -14.57 13.89
C SER A 205 6.54 -13.41 13.06
N ALA A 206 6.21 -13.40 11.76
CA ALA A 206 6.72 -12.45 10.79
C ALA A 206 8.25 -12.37 10.85
N ALA A 207 8.94 -13.52 10.92
CA ALA A 207 10.40 -13.54 11.01
C ALA A 207 11.03 -12.96 9.74
N LEU A 208 11.99 -12.06 9.93
CA LEU A 208 12.70 -11.42 8.82
C LEU A 208 13.69 -12.41 8.19
N ARG A 209 13.63 -12.56 6.87
CA ARG A 209 14.46 -13.48 6.10
C ARG A 209 15.32 -12.73 5.09
N GLU A 210 16.53 -13.23 4.90
CA GLU A 210 17.55 -12.67 4.01
C GLU A 210 17.85 -13.64 2.86
N GLY A 211 18.32 -13.08 1.74
CA GLY A 211 18.73 -13.86 0.59
C GLY A 211 17.57 -14.46 -0.21
N PRO A 212 17.88 -15.03 -1.40
CA PRO A 212 16.86 -15.55 -2.31
C PRO A 212 16.35 -16.94 -1.92
N SER A 213 17.06 -17.67 -1.05
CA SER A 213 16.75 -19.06 -0.73
C SER A 213 15.36 -19.20 -0.10
N GLY A 214 14.45 -19.86 -0.81
CA GLY A 214 13.08 -20.10 -0.35
C GLY A 214 12.16 -18.88 -0.41
N CYS A 215 12.60 -17.77 -1.03
CA CYS A 215 11.76 -16.58 -1.22
C CYS A 215 10.68 -16.86 -2.28
N PRO A 216 9.38 -16.81 -1.94
CA PRO A 216 8.30 -17.16 -2.87
C PRO A 216 7.93 -16.02 -3.84
N PHE A 217 8.63 -14.89 -3.76
CA PHE A 217 8.26 -13.66 -4.46
C PHE A 217 9.06 -13.42 -5.75
N VAL A 218 10.01 -14.30 -6.07
CA VAL A 218 10.82 -14.25 -7.29
C VAL A 218 10.08 -15.00 -8.41
N ASP A 219 10.22 -14.52 -9.66
CA ASP A 219 9.67 -15.14 -10.87
C ASP A 219 8.15 -15.39 -10.84
N LEU A 220 7.41 -14.56 -10.09
CA LEU A 220 5.96 -14.63 -10.11
C LEU A 220 5.42 -14.26 -11.50
N PRO A 221 4.43 -15.01 -12.04
CA PRO A 221 3.74 -14.63 -13.25
C PRO A 221 2.77 -13.48 -12.97
N GLY A 222 2.65 -12.55 -13.91
CA GLY A 222 1.67 -11.46 -13.85
C GLY A 222 2.08 -10.26 -14.67
N GLU A 223 1.16 -9.30 -14.81
CA GLU A 223 1.42 -8.06 -15.53
C GLU A 223 2.36 -7.13 -14.75
N ARG A 224 3.40 -6.62 -15.44
CA ARG A 224 4.44 -5.74 -14.90
C ARG A 224 4.15 -4.25 -15.17
N ARG A 225 2.88 -3.91 -15.29
CA ARG A 225 2.39 -2.55 -15.50
C ARG A 225 1.52 -2.10 -14.32
N ILE A 226 1.36 -0.80 -14.16
CA ILE A 226 0.50 -0.24 -13.10
C ILE A 226 -0.94 -0.63 -13.40
N THR A 227 -1.54 -1.43 -12.52
CA THR A 227 -2.96 -1.81 -12.62
C THR A 227 -3.84 -0.70 -12.04
N VAL A 228 -4.88 -0.33 -12.78
CA VAL A 228 -5.91 0.62 -12.38
C VAL A 228 -7.26 -0.03 -12.55
N ILE A 229 -8.07 -0.03 -11.49
CA ILE A 229 -9.45 -0.53 -11.51
C ILE A 229 -10.39 0.67 -11.46
N ARG A 230 -11.31 0.74 -12.43
CA ARG A 230 -12.34 1.77 -12.49
C ARG A 230 -13.61 1.20 -13.08
N ASN A 231 -14.72 1.32 -12.34
CA ASN A 231 -16.02 0.79 -12.77
C ASN A 231 -15.99 -0.71 -13.13
N GLY A 232 -15.14 -1.49 -12.44
CA GLY A 232 -14.90 -2.91 -12.71
C GLY A 232 -14.09 -3.23 -13.96
N LEU A 233 -13.54 -2.22 -14.65
CA LEU A 233 -12.59 -2.41 -15.72
C LEU A 233 -11.17 -2.35 -15.17
N VAL A 234 -10.35 -3.32 -15.56
CA VAL A 234 -8.93 -3.38 -15.26
C VAL A 234 -8.15 -2.79 -16.42
N GLN A 235 -7.28 -1.82 -16.14
CA GLN A 235 -6.39 -1.19 -17.11
C GLN A 235 -4.94 -1.31 -16.64
N HIS A 236 -4.03 -1.53 -17.58
CA HIS A 236 -2.60 -1.66 -17.29
C HIS A 236 -1.82 -0.55 -17.99
N LEU A 237 -1.18 0.30 -17.20
CA LEU A 237 -0.58 1.55 -17.65
C LEU A 237 0.93 1.58 -17.38
N ALA A 238 1.68 2.29 -18.22
CA ALA A 238 3.11 2.54 -17.97
C ALA A 238 3.34 3.64 -16.92
N SER A 239 2.35 4.51 -16.70
CA SER A 239 2.35 5.55 -15.67
C SER A 239 0.93 5.97 -15.29
N PHE A 240 0.73 6.52 -14.09
CA PHE A 240 -0.58 7.01 -13.66
C PHE A 240 -0.47 8.18 -12.67
N ALA A 241 -1.00 9.35 -13.04
CA ALA A 241 -0.94 10.57 -12.22
C ALA A 241 -2.20 10.83 -11.37
N GLY A 242 -3.30 10.10 -11.59
CA GLY A 242 -4.63 10.44 -11.04
C GLY A 242 -5.23 11.70 -11.69
N HIS A 243 -6.50 12.02 -11.39
CA HIS A 243 -7.21 13.20 -11.96
C HIS A 243 -6.82 14.53 -11.28
N GLY A 244 -5.53 14.75 -11.02
CA GLY A 244 -5.01 15.95 -10.36
C GLY A 244 -3.76 16.55 -10.98
N ALA A 245 -3.27 16.02 -12.11
CA ALA A 245 -2.21 16.63 -12.89
C ALA A 245 -2.81 17.63 -13.90
N GLY A 246 -3.19 18.80 -13.38
CA GLY A 246 -3.34 20.04 -14.14
C GLY A 246 -2.21 20.99 -13.79
#